data_AF-A0A2V1B0Z3-F1
#
_entry.id   AF-A0A2V1B0Z3-F1
#
_cell.length_a   1.000
_cell.length_b   1.000
_cell.length_c   1.000
_cell.angle_alpha   90.00
_cell.angle_beta   90.00
_cell.angle_gamma   90.00
#
_symmetry.space_group_name_H-M   'P 1'
#
loop_
_entity.id
_entity.type
_entity.pdbx_description
1 polymer ?
#
loop_
_entity_poly.entity_id
_entity_poly.type
_entity_poly.pdbx_seq_one_letter_code
_entity_poly.pdbx_strand_id
1 'polypeptide(L)'
;MSHFLHYRSAKMNESDFFSLIQTATSQDAHRIFLIAYKNSQRGLIQNNRLIDHVVQLAIGSGNNKLISECVRKFYIFMSLDSWQQLFQTVLRDDPGVIELFEHKRPSEFQAVSKSALYKGFSSQDTVALVSHCNNNRFTIRSALKSLHLDKKEAQEVLDGLRGTKLTAYNLIETLRFAFRHHIVDETSCQIIDRILHKTWNGDVLLKRGQRINYQVRDDFRFFYAMATPDERVKLTETLQTLGHAISLLETEEIASFMNNLNDYFFASNQFTFINSTTGKTYILDRLIKKTMQFVFKHHAKIQPKDGVKQIRDILRSLRFDSSPGQASLFEFIVHENPAMAFEILNNYKTKKSVLVNPIMEGIARGVLRAKTLTPYQRVMAFEKFRQSAKELGFKYQMSARLTVLLGNSILKLENISRNPKSNLLQPVIQYGITKGVPHAIIKKWSKALP
;
A
#
# COMPACT_ATOMS: atom_id res chain seq x y z
N MET A 1 43.25 1.39 45.07
CA MET A 1 42.08 1.10 45.92
C MET A 1 41.00 2.14 45.67
N SER A 2 39.74 1.73 45.77
CA SER A 2 38.55 2.33 45.15
C SER A 2 37.96 3.56 45.86
N HIS A 3 38.35 4.77 45.45
CA HIS A 3 37.67 6.01 45.88
C HIS A 3 36.14 5.94 45.69
N PHE A 4 35.66 5.18 44.71
CA PHE A 4 34.24 5.11 44.34
C PHE A 4 33.37 4.12 45.14
N LEU A 5 33.94 3.15 45.88
CA LEU A 5 33.13 2.16 46.60
C LEU A 5 32.33 2.78 47.75
N HIS A 6 32.87 3.82 48.40
CA HIS A 6 32.22 4.53 49.51
C HIS A 6 31.01 5.37 49.07
N TYR A 7 30.90 5.70 47.79
CA TYR A 7 29.85 6.60 47.28
C TYR A 7 28.60 5.89 46.75
N ARG A 8 28.59 4.56 46.64
CA ARG A 8 27.45 3.80 46.10
C ARG A 8 26.17 3.91 46.95
N SER A 9 26.28 4.28 48.22
CA SER A 9 25.13 4.54 49.12
C SER A 9 24.87 6.02 49.37
N ALA A 10 25.83 6.90 49.06
CA ALA A 10 25.76 8.32 49.33
C ALA A 10 24.56 8.98 48.63
N LYS A 11 23.95 9.95 49.32
CA LYS A 11 22.97 10.87 48.72
C LYS A 11 23.76 12.05 48.19
N MET A 12 23.92 12.12 46.87
CA MET A 12 24.67 13.20 46.21
C MET A 12 23.69 14.10 45.47
N ASN A 13 23.81 15.41 45.68
CA ASN A 13 23.15 16.39 44.83
C ASN A 13 23.92 16.55 43.50
N GLU A 14 23.40 17.37 42.59
CA GLU A 14 23.99 17.58 41.27
C GLU A 14 25.40 18.18 41.30
N SER A 15 25.68 19.07 42.27
CA SER A 15 26.99 19.72 42.43
C SER A 15 28.05 18.71 42.90
N ASP A 16 27.72 17.92 43.93
CA ASP A 16 28.60 16.88 44.46
C ASP A 16 28.91 15.83 43.38
N PHE A 17 27.88 15.47 42.60
CA PHE A 17 28.02 14.52 41.52
C PHE A 17 28.87 15.10 40.37
N PHE A 18 28.72 16.38 40.02
CA PHE A 18 29.54 17.02 39.01
C PHE A 18 31.04 16.97 39.35
N SER A 19 31.41 17.35 40.57
CA SER A 19 32.80 17.28 41.04
C SER A 19 33.36 15.85 40.98
N LEU A 20 32.53 14.85 41.28
CA LEU A 20 32.91 13.44 41.17
C LEU A 20 33.20 13.05 39.70
N ILE A 21 32.31 13.41 38.78
CA ILE A 21 32.46 13.03 37.35
C ILE A 21 33.68 13.71 36.72
N GLN A 22 34.02 14.95 37.12
CA GLN A 22 35.20 15.67 36.58
C GLN A 22 36.53 14.92 36.79
N THR A 23 36.60 14.07 37.80
CA THR A 23 37.80 13.28 38.11
C THR A 23 37.71 11.84 37.60
N ALA A 24 36.57 11.44 37.04
CA ALA A 24 36.32 10.07 36.60
C ALA A 24 36.94 9.80 35.22
N THR A 25 37.45 8.58 35.06
CA THR A 25 37.95 8.09 33.76
C THR A 25 37.01 7.03 33.18
N SER A 26 37.25 6.61 31.94
CA SER A 26 36.49 5.52 31.31
C SER A 26 36.52 4.21 32.09
N GLN A 27 37.55 3.97 32.93
CA GLN A 27 37.64 2.81 33.81
C GLN A 27 36.64 2.86 34.97
N ASP A 28 36.18 4.05 35.35
CA ASP A 28 35.23 4.27 36.43
C ASP A 28 33.77 4.29 35.94
N ALA A 29 33.54 4.19 34.63
CA ALA A 29 32.23 4.36 34.00
C ALA A 29 31.11 3.54 34.66
N HIS A 30 31.35 2.25 34.95
CA HIS A 30 30.34 1.39 35.60
C HIS A 30 30.00 1.87 37.02
N ARG A 31 31.00 2.35 37.78
CA ARG A 31 30.79 2.83 39.15
C ARG A 31 30.02 4.16 39.14
N ILE A 32 30.40 5.07 38.24
CA ILE A 32 29.72 6.35 38.03
C ILE A 32 28.26 6.11 37.61
N PHE A 33 28.00 5.19 36.68
CA PHE A 33 26.65 4.79 36.29
C PHE A 33 25.80 4.35 37.49
N LEU A 34 26.32 3.46 38.34
CA LEU A 34 25.57 2.97 39.50
C LEU A 34 25.24 4.08 40.51
N ILE A 35 26.17 5.02 40.73
CA ILE A 35 25.95 6.19 41.60
C ILE A 35 24.89 7.11 40.99
N ALA A 36 25.00 7.40 39.69
CA ALA A 36 24.04 8.21 38.95
C ALA A 36 22.64 7.61 39.01
N TYR A 37 22.52 6.31 38.76
CA TYR A 37 21.23 5.63 38.66
C TYR A 37 20.50 5.64 40.00
N LYS A 38 21.22 5.34 41.09
CA LYS A 38 20.62 5.33 42.42
C LYS A 38 20.18 6.73 42.86
N ASN A 39 20.94 7.77 42.53
CA ASN A 39 20.60 9.14 42.91
C ASN A 39 19.54 9.75 41.96
N SER A 40 19.43 9.32 40.71
CA SER A 40 18.33 9.71 39.83
C SER A 40 17.00 9.10 40.28
N GLN A 41 16.99 7.84 40.73
CA GLN A 41 15.81 7.20 41.33
C GLN A 41 15.31 7.94 42.58
N ARG A 42 16.20 8.64 43.29
CA ARG A 42 15.88 9.48 44.45
C ARG A 42 15.46 10.90 44.06
N GLY A 43 15.48 11.25 42.77
CA GLY A 43 15.22 12.61 42.27
C GLY A 43 16.33 13.62 42.55
N LEU A 44 17.53 13.17 42.94
CA LEU A 44 18.66 14.05 43.29
C LEU A 44 19.55 14.43 42.10
N ILE A 45 19.48 13.65 41.01
CA ILE A 45 20.19 13.91 39.76
C ILE A 45 19.17 13.81 38.63
N GLN A 46 18.88 14.93 37.97
CA GLN A 46 17.99 15.00 36.82
C GLN A 46 18.57 15.82 35.67
N ASN A 47 19.66 16.56 35.91
CA ASN A 47 20.31 17.38 34.90
C ASN A 47 20.83 16.56 33.72
N ASN A 48 20.30 16.86 32.54
CA ASN A 48 20.66 16.20 31.28
C ASN A 48 22.18 16.24 31.00
N ARG A 49 22.88 17.33 31.34
CA ARG A 49 24.34 17.45 31.09
C ARG A 49 25.17 16.46 31.91
N LEU A 50 24.75 16.22 33.15
CA LEU A 50 25.41 15.25 34.04
C LEU A 50 25.15 13.83 33.54
N ILE A 51 23.90 13.52 33.18
CA ILE A 51 23.53 12.24 32.60
C ILE A 51 24.26 11.99 31.28
N ASP A 52 24.37 13.00 30.42
CA ASP A 52 25.13 12.90 29.17
C ASP A 52 26.61 12.59 29.44
N HIS A 53 27.24 13.22 30.45
CA HIS A 53 28.61 12.87 30.83
C HIS A 53 28.73 11.41 31.28
N VAL A 54 27.76 10.89 32.04
CA VAL A 54 27.75 9.46 32.43
C VAL A 54 27.66 8.56 31.19
N VAL A 55 26.84 8.94 30.21
CA VAL A 55 26.69 8.22 28.94
C VAL A 55 27.99 8.30 28.12
N GLN A 56 28.64 9.45 28.04
CA GLN A 56 29.92 9.62 27.35
C GLN A 56 31.03 8.79 28.00
N LEU A 57 31.07 8.71 29.34
CA LEU A 57 32.00 7.82 30.05
C LEU A 57 31.73 6.35 29.71
N ALA A 58 30.46 5.94 29.63
CA ALA A 58 30.08 4.59 29.21
C ALA A 58 30.52 4.30 27.77
N ILE A 59 30.33 5.24 26.83
CA ILE A 59 30.82 5.14 25.44
C ILE A 59 32.33 4.97 25.44
N GLY A 60 33.06 5.84 26.15
CA GLY A 60 34.52 5.80 26.22
C GLY A 60 35.08 4.53 26.88
N SER A 61 34.28 3.79 27.65
CA SER A 61 34.68 2.51 28.24
C SER A 61 34.71 1.34 27.23
N GLY A 62 34.02 1.48 26.09
CA GLY A 62 33.86 0.41 25.09
C GLY A 62 32.99 -0.77 25.53
N ASN A 63 32.33 -0.70 26.70
CA ASN A 63 31.50 -1.78 27.21
C ASN A 63 30.04 -1.64 26.74
N ASN A 64 29.68 -2.34 25.67
CA ASN A 64 28.32 -2.30 25.10
C ASN A 64 27.22 -2.63 26.11
N LYS A 65 27.44 -3.54 27.06
CA LYS A 65 26.45 -3.85 28.10
C LYS A 65 26.18 -2.65 28.99
N LEU A 66 27.24 -1.93 29.39
CA LEU A 66 27.12 -0.72 30.18
C LEU A 66 26.43 0.40 29.40
N ILE A 67 26.76 0.55 28.11
CA ILE A 67 26.09 1.52 27.23
C ILE A 67 24.58 1.23 27.19
N SER A 68 24.17 0.00 26.89
CA SER A 68 22.75 -0.39 26.84
C SER A 68 22.06 -0.16 28.19
N GLU A 69 22.69 -0.50 29.32
CA GLU A 69 22.14 -0.22 30.65
C GLU A 69 21.99 1.28 30.92
N CYS A 70 23.01 2.09 30.61
CA CYS A 70 22.95 3.55 30.74
C CYS A 70 21.79 4.12 29.93
N VAL A 71 21.68 3.77 28.65
CA VAL A 71 20.60 4.26 27.79
C VAL A 71 19.26 3.80 28.35
N ARG A 72 19.07 2.52 28.65
CA ARG A 72 17.80 1.99 29.18
C ARG A 72 17.34 2.71 30.46
N LYS A 73 18.27 3.08 31.33
CA LYS A 73 17.94 3.77 32.60
C LYS A 73 17.78 5.28 32.47
N PHE A 74 18.44 5.90 31.49
CA PHE A 74 18.50 7.36 31.38
C PHE A 74 17.93 7.96 30.10
N TYR A 75 17.30 7.15 29.23
CA TYR A 75 16.76 7.56 27.92
C TYR A 75 15.89 8.84 27.94
N ILE A 76 15.18 9.09 29.04
CA ILE A 76 14.33 10.29 29.26
C ILE A 76 15.18 11.55 29.41
N PHE A 77 16.34 11.46 30.06
CA PHE A 77 17.20 12.59 30.43
C PHE A 77 18.36 12.82 29.46
N MET A 78 18.62 11.89 28.53
CA MET A 78 19.66 12.04 27.52
C MET A 78 19.35 13.21 26.56
N SER A 79 20.38 13.97 26.18
CA SER A 79 20.25 14.97 25.12
C SER A 79 20.12 14.35 23.73
N LEU A 80 19.73 15.20 22.77
CA LEU A 80 19.65 14.82 21.37
C LEU A 80 21.00 14.35 20.82
N ASP A 81 22.09 14.98 21.24
CA ASP A 81 23.44 14.68 20.73
C ASP A 81 23.92 13.29 21.19
N SER A 82 23.73 12.97 22.47
CA SER A 82 24.00 11.63 23.01
C SER A 82 23.19 10.56 22.28
N TRP A 83 21.91 10.84 22.00
CA TRP A 83 21.08 9.94 21.21
C TRP A 83 21.58 9.77 19.78
N GLN A 84 21.96 10.86 19.10
CA GLN A 84 22.47 10.80 17.73
C GLN A 84 23.77 9.97 17.61
N GLN A 85 24.60 9.97 18.64
CA GLN A 85 25.82 9.15 18.68
C GLN A 85 25.51 7.66 18.92
N LEU A 86 24.52 7.37 19.76
CA LEU A 86 24.22 6.01 20.21
C LEU A 86 23.16 5.28 19.39
N PHE A 87 22.40 6.00 18.55
CA PHE A 87 21.18 5.47 17.95
C PHE A 87 21.39 4.15 17.19
N GLN A 88 22.41 4.07 16.34
CA GLN A 88 22.69 2.86 15.55
C GLN A 88 23.11 1.68 16.44
N THR A 89 23.96 1.92 17.44
CA THR A 89 24.38 0.88 18.41
C THR A 89 23.19 0.35 19.20
N VAL A 90 22.36 1.25 19.75
CA VAL A 90 21.18 0.86 20.53
C VAL A 90 20.13 0.16 19.66
N LEU A 91 19.99 0.58 18.40
CA LEU A 91 19.08 -0.04 17.45
C LEU A 91 19.42 -1.52 17.18
N ARG A 92 20.71 -1.87 17.15
CA ARG A 92 21.16 -3.26 16.98
C ARG A 92 21.11 -4.05 18.28
N ASP A 93 21.55 -3.44 19.38
CA ASP A 93 21.87 -4.16 20.62
C ASP A 93 20.71 -4.19 21.63
N ASP A 94 19.81 -3.19 21.63
CA ASP A 94 18.68 -3.13 22.58
C ASP A 94 17.41 -2.51 21.94
N PRO A 95 16.72 -3.25 21.06
CA PRO A 95 15.55 -2.74 20.34
C PRO A 95 14.39 -2.26 21.21
N GLY A 96 14.22 -2.85 22.40
CA GLY A 96 13.15 -2.44 23.32
C GLY A 96 13.31 -0.99 23.79
N VAL A 97 14.54 -0.49 23.87
CA VAL A 97 14.83 0.90 24.20
C VAL A 97 14.47 1.85 23.05
N ILE A 98 14.63 1.41 21.80
CA ILE A 98 14.17 2.16 20.63
C ILE A 98 12.65 2.31 20.61
N GLU A 99 11.92 1.22 20.85
CA GLU A 99 10.45 1.26 20.93
C GLU A 99 9.96 2.19 22.05
N LEU A 100 10.63 2.16 23.21
CA LEU A 100 10.34 3.08 24.32
C LEU A 100 10.67 4.52 23.95
N PHE A 101 11.79 4.78 23.27
CA PHE A 101 12.19 6.12 22.83
C PHE A 101 11.18 6.70 21.82
N GLU A 102 10.77 5.90 20.83
CA GLU A 102 9.73 6.26 19.86
C GLU A 102 8.42 6.65 20.57
N HIS A 103 7.99 5.87 21.57
CA HIS A 103 6.73 6.12 22.26
C HIS A 103 6.80 7.32 23.22
N LYS A 104 7.90 7.48 23.96
CA LYS A 104 7.97 8.44 25.07
C LYS A 104 8.51 9.80 24.66
N ARG A 105 9.33 9.86 23.61
CA ARG A 105 9.95 11.09 23.09
C ARG A 105 9.88 11.13 21.55
N PRO A 106 8.65 11.15 20.97
CA PRO A 106 8.46 10.98 19.53
C PRO A 106 9.13 12.07 18.68
N SER A 107 9.15 13.33 19.17
CA SER A 107 9.76 14.46 18.45
C SER A 107 11.27 14.30 18.33
N GLU A 108 11.94 13.96 19.44
CA GLU A 108 13.37 13.72 19.47
C GLU A 108 13.74 12.44 18.72
N PHE A 109 12.94 11.38 18.86
CA PHE A 109 13.11 10.16 18.07
C PHE A 109 13.09 10.43 16.57
N GLN A 110 12.15 11.26 16.09
CA GLN A 110 12.07 11.65 14.68
C GLN A 110 13.30 12.45 14.25
N ALA A 111 13.79 13.38 15.08
CA ALA A 111 14.99 14.16 14.79
C ALA A 111 16.25 13.29 14.73
N VAL A 112 16.42 12.37 15.70
CA VAL A 112 17.53 11.41 15.74
C VAL A 112 17.48 10.46 14.56
N SER A 113 16.32 9.86 14.29
CA SER A 113 16.12 8.96 13.15
C SER A 113 16.46 9.66 11.84
N LYS A 114 15.99 10.90 11.65
CA LYS A 114 16.30 11.70 10.45
C LYS A 114 17.79 11.98 10.33
N SER A 115 18.46 12.41 11.41
CA SER A 115 19.91 12.65 11.44
C SER A 115 20.69 11.37 11.11
N ALA A 116 20.28 10.24 11.69
CA ALA A 116 20.91 8.95 11.50
C ALA A 116 20.74 8.46 10.05
N LEU A 117 19.56 8.64 9.45
CA LEU A 117 19.33 8.33 8.03
C LEU A 117 20.20 9.18 7.08
N TYR A 118 20.46 10.45 7.41
CA TYR A 118 21.38 11.30 6.63
C TYR A 118 22.84 10.84 6.71
N LYS A 119 23.26 10.26 7.85
CA LYS A 119 24.62 9.73 8.02
C LYS A 119 24.82 8.38 7.30
N GLY A 120 23.77 7.80 6.73
CA GLY A 120 23.79 6.52 6.04
C GLY A 120 23.50 5.35 6.98
N PHE A 121 22.57 4.49 6.58
CA PHE A 121 22.23 3.25 7.26
C PHE A 121 22.77 2.08 6.46
N SER A 122 23.38 1.11 7.15
CA SER A 122 23.63 -0.19 6.52
C SER A 122 22.30 -0.93 6.28
N SER A 123 22.32 -1.95 5.42
CA SER A 123 21.19 -2.85 5.21
C SER A 123 20.66 -3.44 6.53
N GLN A 124 21.57 -3.82 7.44
CA GLN A 124 21.21 -4.37 8.76
C GLN A 124 20.52 -3.32 9.65
N ASP A 125 21.02 -2.08 9.66
CA ASP A 125 20.38 -0.99 10.43
C ASP A 125 18.97 -0.70 9.92
N THR A 126 18.78 -0.77 8.60
CA THR A 126 17.47 -0.57 8.00
C THR A 126 16.51 -1.68 8.39
N VAL A 127 16.95 -2.94 8.30
CA VAL A 127 16.13 -4.08 8.72
C VAL A 127 15.72 -3.93 10.18
N ALA A 128 16.66 -3.58 11.06
CA ALA A 128 16.37 -3.35 12.48
C ALA A 128 15.37 -2.19 12.66
N LEU A 129 15.63 -1.02 12.06
CA LEU A 129 14.76 0.15 12.18
C LEU A 129 13.33 -0.15 11.71
N VAL A 130 13.18 -0.78 10.56
CA VAL A 130 11.85 -1.10 9.99
C VAL A 130 11.13 -2.16 10.82
N SER A 131 11.87 -3.12 11.39
CA SER A 131 11.31 -4.17 12.23
C SER A 131 10.79 -3.64 13.57
N HIS A 132 11.56 -2.75 14.21
CA HIS A 132 11.27 -2.25 15.55
C HIS A 132 10.33 -1.04 15.55
N CYS A 133 10.36 -0.20 14.51
CA CYS A 133 9.54 1.01 14.43
C CYS A 133 8.28 0.82 13.55
N ASN A 134 7.68 -0.38 13.59
CA ASN A 134 6.56 -0.79 12.74
C ASN A 134 5.29 0.10 12.88
N ASN A 135 5.17 0.90 13.93
CA ASN A 135 4.04 1.82 14.09
C ASN A 135 4.34 3.23 13.52
N ASN A 136 5.60 3.57 13.25
CA ASN A 136 5.99 4.87 12.70
C ASN A 136 6.16 4.84 11.18
N ARG A 137 5.04 5.10 10.50
CA ARG A 137 4.95 5.17 9.04
C ARG A 137 5.95 6.14 8.42
N PHE A 138 6.19 7.29 9.05
CA PHE A 138 7.08 8.32 8.52
C PHE A 138 8.54 7.86 8.55
N THR A 139 8.98 7.27 9.66
CA THR A 139 10.34 6.76 9.83
C THR A 139 10.62 5.64 8.84
N ILE A 140 9.72 4.65 8.72
CA ILE A 140 9.90 3.52 7.79
C ILE A 140 9.97 4.01 6.35
N ARG A 141 9.04 4.87 5.94
CA ARG A 141 9.04 5.41 4.58
C ARG A 141 10.30 6.21 4.31
N SER A 142 10.75 7.03 5.26
CA SER A 142 11.97 7.83 5.12
C SER A 142 13.20 6.94 5.01
N ALA A 143 13.30 5.91 5.86
CA ALA A 143 14.40 4.95 5.88
C ALA A 143 14.51 4.19 4.57
N LEU A 144 13.42 3.57 4.12
CA LEU A 144 13.41 2.87 2.84
C LEU A 144 13.65 3.83 1.67
N LYS A 145 13.24 5.10 1.76
CA LYS A 145 13.41 6.07 0.67
C LYS A 145 14.84 6.61 0.55
N SER A 146 15.54 6.80 1.66
CA SER A 146 16.89 7.37 1.69
C SER A 146 18.00 6.39 1.28
N LEU A 147 17.67 5.10 1.15
CA LEU A 147 18.63 4.08 0.77
C LEU A 147 18.93 4.13 -0.73
N HIS A 148 20.20 4.33 -1.04
CA HIS A 148 20.76 4.23 -2.37
C HIS A 148 21.62 2.97 -2.44
N LEU A 149 20.94 1.83 -2.39
CA LEU A 149 21.54 0.50 -2.43
C LEU A 149 21.56 -0.05 -3.86
N ASP A 150 22.53 -0.92 -4.13
CA ASP A 150 22.45 -1.75 -5.33
C ASP A 150 21.32 -2.80 -5.20
N LYS A 151 21.04 -3.52 -6.29
CA LYS A 151 19.97 -4.52 -6.30
C LYS A 151 20.21 -5.67 -5.31
N LYS A 152 21.46 -6.06 -5.08
CA LYS A 152 21.82 -7.19 -4.21
C LYS A 152 21.64 -6.80 -2.75
N GLU A 153 22.15 -5.64 -2.35
CA GLU A 153 21.97 -5.08 -1.01
C GLU A 153 20.49 -4.82 -0.71
N ALA A 154 19.72 -4.33 -1.69
CA ALA A 154 18.28 -4.18 -1.55
C ALA A 154 17.57 -5.54 -1.33
N GLN A 155 18.01 -6.60 -2.01
CA GLN A 155 17.50 -7.95 -1.78
C GLN A 155 17.80 -8.44 -0.35
N GLU A 156 19.00 -8.19 0.17
CA GLU A 156 19.36 -8.52 1.56
C GLU A 156 18.45 -7.83 2.58
N VAL A 157 18.08 -6.56 2.34
CA VAL A 157 17.08 -5.85 3.16
C VAL A 157 15.72 -6.53 3.08
N LEU A 158 15.25 -6.89 1.88
CA LEU A 158 13.97 -7.57 1.71
C LEU A 158 13.92 -8.93 2.40
N ASP A 159 14.99 -9.70 2.29
CA ASP A 159 15.14 -11.01 2.93
C ASP A 159 15.12 -10.89 4.46
N GLY A 160 15.83 -9.89 5.00
CA GLY A 160 15.79 -9.56 6.43
C GLY A 160 14.40 -9.16 6.92
N LEU A 161 13.59 -8.51 6.07
CA LEU A 161 12.20 -8.12 6.37
C LEU A 161 11.16 -9.21 6.09
N ARG A 162 11.56 -10.37 5.58
CA ARG A 162 10.64 -11.46 5.24
C ARG A 162 9.94 -12.04 6.47
N GLY A 163 10.68 -12.24 7.56
CA GLY A 163 10.17 -12.84 8.80
C GLY A 163 9.45 -11.86 9.75
N THR A 164 9.46 -10.57 9.44
CA THR A 164 9.02 -9.53 10.39
C THR A 164 7.50 -9.35 10.37
N LYS A 165 6.89 -8.98 11.50
CA LYS A 165 5.44 -8.82 11.63
C LYS A 165 4.96 -7.42 11.20
N LEU A 166 5.26 -7.03 9.97
CA LEU A 166 4.93 -5.70 9.45
C LEU A 166 3.41 -5.47 9.29
N THR A 167 3.00 -4.21 9.44
CA THR A 167 1.64 -3.78 9.08
C THR A 167 1.43 -3.81 7.56
N ALA A 168 0.17 -3.89 7.09
CA ALA A 168 -0.14 -3.85 5.66
C ALA A 168 0.44 -2.60 4.97
N TYR A 169 0.41 -1.45 5.66
CA TYR A 169 0.99 -0.20 5.14
C TYR A 169 2.51 -0.30 4.96
N ASN A 170 3.24 -0.81 5.94
CA ASN A 170 4.70 -0.91 5.85
C ASN A 170 5.13 -1.96 4.83
N LEU A 171 4.35 -3.03 4.64
CA LEU A 171 4.56 -3.96 3.55
C LEU A 171 4.38 -3.30 2.18
N ILE A 172 3.44 -2.36 2.03
CA ILE A 172 3.30 -1.57 0.79
C ILE A 172 4.54 -0.68 0.57
N GLU A 173 5.09 -0.05 1.61
CA GLU A 173 6.35 0.70 1.47
C GLU A 173 7.54 -0.22 1.15
N THR A 174 7.54 -1.45 1.68
CA THR A 174 8.54 -2.48 1.35
C THR A 174 8.43 -2.91 -0.12
N LEU A 175 7.21 -3.06 -0.65
CA LEU A 175 6.97 -3.32 -2.08
C LEU A 175 7.46 -2.16 -2.96
N ARG A 176 7.18 -0.91 -2.56
CA ARG A 176 7.67 0.28 -3.27
C ARG A 176 9.19 0.40 -3.21
N PHE A 177 9.82 -0.06 -2.14
CA PHE A 177 11.26 -0.18 -2.05
C PHE A 177 11.77 -1.20 -3.06
N ALA A 178 11.22 -2.42 -3.07
CA ALA A 178 11.59 -3.45 -4.05
C ALA A 178 11.51 -2.94 -5.50
N PHE A 179 10.41 -2.26 -5.84
CA PHE A 179 10.22 -1.66 -7.17
C PHE A 179 11.22 -0.55 -7.51
N ARG A 180 11.63 0.29 -6.54
CA ARG A 180 12.66 1.31 -6.77
C ARG A 180 14.04 0.72 -7.04
N HIS A 181 14.28 -0.52 -6.67
CA HIS A 181 15.53 -1.26 -6.91
C HIS A 181 15.37 -2.35 -7.99
N HIS A 182 14.34 -2.25 -8.84
CA HIS A 182 14.13 -3.16 -9.97
C HIS A 182 14.00 -4.65 -9.56
N ILE A 183 13.43 -4.89 -8.37
CA ILE A 183 13.11 -6.23 -7.85
C ILE A 183 11.65 -6.51 -8.17
N VAL A 184 11.43 -7.23 -9.27
CA VAL A 184 10.11 -7.57 -9.82
C VAL A 184 9.86 -9.08 -9.90
N ASP A 185 10.63 -9.85 -9.12
CA ASP A 185 10.60 -11.31 -9.08
C ASP A 185 9.62 -11.85 -8.00
N GLU A 186 9.81 -13.12 -7.64
CA GLU A 186 9.03 -13.84 -6.63
C GLU A 186 9.00 -13.10 -5.28
N THR A 187 10.08 -12.42 -4.88
CA THR A 187 10.15 -11.67 -3.62
C THR A 187 9.05 -10.62 -3.55
N SER A 188 8.86 -9.85 -4.62
CA SER A 188 7.82 -8.83 -4.71
C SER A 188 6.41 -9.43 -4.76
N CYS A 189 6.25 -10.62 -5.34
CA CYS A 189 4.99 -11.36 -5.34
C CYS A 189 4.63 -11.85 -3.92
N GLN A 190 5.60 -12.36 -3.15
CA GLN A 190 5.41 -12.76 -1.76
C GLN A 190 5.03 -11.57 -0.86
N ILE A 191 5.58 -10.37 -1.13
CA ILE A 191 5.16 -9.16 -0.41
C ILE A 191 3.69 -8.86 -0.67
N ILE A 192 3.19 -9.00 -1.91
CA ILE A 192 1.75 -8.86 -2.21
C ILE A 192 0.92 -9.87 -1.43
N ASP A 193 1.32 -11.14 -1.39
CA ASP A 193 0.61 -12.18 -0.62
C ASP A 193 0.50 -11.80 0.87
N ARG A 194 1.61 -11.35 1.48
CA ARG A 194 1.64 -10.85 2.87
C ARG A 194 0.73 -9.62 3.07
N ILE A 195 0.71 -8.68 2.12
CA ILE A 195 -0.16 -7.49 2.19
C ILE A 195 -1.63 -7.94 2.23
N LEU A 196 -2.03 -8.88 1.38
CA LEU A 196 -3.40 -9.37 1.30
C LEU A 196 -3.83 -10.06 2.61
N HIS A 197 -3.00 -10.94 3.16
CA HIS A 197 -3.21 -11.57 4.47
C HIS A 197 -3.38 -10.55 5.61
N LYS A 198 -2.59 -9.47 5.61
CA LYS A 198 -2.71 -8.40 6.61
C LYS A 198 -3.92 -7.51 6.41
N THR A 199 -4.37 -7.33 5.16
CA THR A 199 -5.55 -6.55 4.84
C THR A 199 -6.83 -7.29 5.21
N TRP A 200 -6.88 -8.60 4.95
CA TRP A 200 -8.06 -9.42 5.13
C TRP A 200 -7.74 -10.68 5.94
N ASN A 201 -8.15 -10.69 7.20
CA ASN A 201 -7.80 -11.75 8.14
C ASN A 201 -8.68 -13.00 7.93
N GLY A 202 -8.14 -13.99 7.22
CA GLY A 202 -8.83 -15.25 6.92
C GLY A 202 -9.34 -15.97 8.17
N ASP A 203 -8.56 -16.04 9.25
CA ASP A 203 -8.93 -16.73 10.49
C ASP A 203 -10.18 -16.13 11.14
N VAL A 204 -10.29 -14.80 11.12
CA VAL A 204 -11.47 -14.10 11.65
C VAL A 204 -12.71 -14.42 10.80
N LEU A 205 -12.57 -14.47 9.48
CA LEU A 205 -13.68 -14.77 8.56
C LEU A 205 -14.11 -16.23 8.66
N LEU A 206 -13.17 -17.16 8.80
CA LEU A 206 -13.43 -18.58 9.05
C LEU A 206 -14.27 -18.75 10.32
N LYS A 207 -13.84 -18.14 11.43
CA LYS A 207 -14.59 -18.17 12.69
C LYS A 207 -16.00 -17.60 12.56
N ARG A 208 -16.18 -16.53 11.76
CA ARG A 208 -17.52 -15.96 11.50
C ARG A 208 -18.41 -16.94 10.73
N GLY A 209 -17.90 -17.58 9.67
CA GLY A 209 -18.70 -18.53 8.89
C GLY A 209 -19.03 -19.80 9.66
N GLN A 210 -18.13 -20.28 10.51
CA GLN A 210 -18.38 -21.41 11.42
C GLN A 210 -19.55 -21.11 12.39
N ARG A 211 -19.63 -19.89 12.93
CA ARG A 211 -20.72 -19.50 13.85
C ARG A 211 -22.11 -19.56 13.22
N ILE A 212 -22.21 -19.41 11.91
CA ILE A 212 -23.49 -19.41 11.18
C ILE A 212 -23.65 -20.64 10.27
N ASN A 213 -22.79 -21.65 10.43
CA ASN A 213 -22.75 -22.86 9.60
C ASN A 213 -22.78 -22.58 8.09
N TYR A 214 -22.16 -21.48 7.66
CA TYR A 214 -22.07 -21.16 6.23
C TYR A 214 -21.08 -22.11 5.58
N GLN A 215 -21.47 -22.78 4.50
CA GLN A 215 -20.60 -23.71 3.79
C GLN A 215 -20.57 -23.37 2.31
N VAL A 216 -19.40 -22.98 1.83
CA VAL A 216 -19.10 -22.78 0.41
C VAL A 216 -17.71 -23.34 0.15
N ARG A 217 -17.59 -24.19 -0.88
CA ARG A 217 -16.32 -24.86 -1.23
C ARG A 217 -15.25 -23.90 -1.75
N ASP A 218 -15.66 -22.81 -2.38
CA ASP A 218 -14.79 -21.74 -2.87
C ASP A 218 -14.44 -20.78 -1.71
N ASP A 219 -13.18 -20.82 -1.29
CA ASP A 219 -12.67 -20.08 -0.13
C ASP A 219 -12.80 -18.55 -0.30
N PHE A 220 -12.59 -18.01 -1.50
CA PHE A 220 -12.77 -16.59 -1.74
C PHE A 220 -14.22 -16.17 -1.64
N ARG A 221 -15.15 -16.91 -2.24
CA ARG A 221 -16.60 -16.63 -2.12
C ARG A 221 -17.04 -16.73 -0.67
N PHE A 222 -16.51 -17.70 0.07
CA PHE A 222 -16.74 -17.82 1.50
C PHE A 222 -16.24 -16.58 2.25
N PHE A 223 -14.96 -16.21 2.09
CA PHE A 223 -14.39 -15.03 2.76
C PHE A 223 -15.12 -13.74 2.38
N TYR A 224 -15.46 -13.60 1.10
CA TYR A 224 -16.22 -12.45 0.62
C TYR A 224 -17.60 -12.37 1.27
N ALA A 225 -18.32 -13.48 1.37
CA ALA A 225 -19.62 -13.53 2.03
C ALA A 225 -19.52 -13.17 3.53
N MET A 226 -18.49 -13.65 4.23
CA MET A 226 -18.30 -13.43 5.68
C MET A 226 -17.70 -12.07 6.04
N ALA A 227 -17.18 -11.34 5.06
CA ALA A 227 -16.62 -10.02 5.28
C ALA A 227 -17.69 -8.94 5.40
N THR A 228 -17.45 -7.99 6.30
CA THR A 228 -18.28 -6.78 6.42
C THR A 228 -18.11 -5.89 5.18
N PRO A 229 -19.05 -4.95 4.94
CA PRO A 229 -18.89 -3.95 3.87
C PRO A 229 -17.55 -3.21 3.95
N ASP A 230 -17.12 -2.81 5.15
CA ASP A 230 -15.87 -2.07 5.36
C ASP A 230 -14.63 -2.91 5.05
N GLU A 231 -14.62 -4.20 5.41
CA GLU A 231 -13.53 -5.12 5.06
C GLU A 231 -13.41 -5.32 3.55
N ARG A 232 -14.55 -5.42 2.83
CA ARG A 232 -14.57 -5.51 1.36
C ARG A 232 -14.07 -4.22 0.70
N VAL A 233 -14.40 -3.05 1.28
CA VAL A 233 -13.88 -1.75 0.83
C VAL A 233 -12.37 -1.71 1.04
N LYS A 234 -11.88 -2.08 2.23
CA LYS A 234 -10.45 -2.12 2.56
C LYS A 234 -9.64 -3.02 1.62
N LEU A 235 -10.17 -4.19 1.24
CA LEU A 235 -9.56 -5.04 0.21
C LEU A 235 -9.46 -4.30 -1.13
N THR A 236 -10.55 -3.65 -1.55
CA THR A 236 -10.60 -2.90 -2.82
C THR A 236 -9.60 -1.73 -2.82
N GLU A 237 -9.48 -1.00 -1.72
CA GLU A 237 -8.52 0.10 -1.55
C GLU A 237 -7.08 -0.40 -1.52
N THR A 238 -6.84 -1.57 -0.91
CA THR A 238 -5.52 -2.22 -0.92
C THR A 238 -5.12 -2.59 -2.34
N LEU A 239 -5.99 -3.26 -3.10
CA LEU A 239 -5.75 -3.60 -4.51
C LEU A 239 -5.54 -2.35 -5.38
N GLN A 240 -6.25 -1.26 -5.09
CA GLN A 240 -6.02 0.02 -5.75
C GLN A 240 -4.64 0.60 -5.43
N THR A 241 -4.20 0.52 -4.17
CA THR A 241 -2.90 1.02 -3.73
C THR A 241 -1.75 0.20 -4.32
N LEU A 242 -1.93 -1.12 -4.40
CA LEU A 242 -1.01 -2.03 -5.11
C LEU A 242 -0.94 -1.70 -6.59
N GLY A 243 -2.09 -1.53 -7.27
CA GLY A 243 -2.12 -1.14 -8.68
C GLY A 243 -1.42 0.19 -8.95
N HIS A 244 -1.53 1.15 -8.03
CA HIS A 244 -0.78 2.42 -8.10
C HIS A 244 0.72 2.22 -7.86
N ALA A 245 1.14 1.36 -6.93
CA ALA A 245 2.55 1.09 -6.72
C ALA A 245 3.18 0.44 -7.96
N ILE A 246 2.49 -0.51 -8.58
CA ILE A 246 2.95 -1.19 -9.80
C ILE A 246 3.03 -0.22 -10.99
N SER A 247 2.10 0.73 -11.12
CA SER A 247 2.11 1.69 -12.24
C SER A 247 3.26 2.69 -12.22
N LEU A 248 4.08 2.70 -11.17
CA LEU A 248 5.29 3.54 -11.08
C LEU A 248 6.53 2.87 -11.70
N LEU A 249 6.44 1.57 -12.01
CA LEU A 249 7.50 0.83 -12.71
C LEU A 249 7.57 1.23 -14.19
N GLU A 250 8.70 0.90 -14.83
CA GLU A 250 8.83 1.03 -16.27
C GLU A 250 7.94 0.02 -17.02
N THR A 251 7.63 0.30 -18.29
CA THR A 251 6.73 -0.50 -19.13
C THR A 251 7.10 -1.99 -19.15
N GLU A 252 8.39 -2.29 -19.34
CA GLU A 252 8.91 -3.66 -19.40
C GLU A 252 8.83 -4.35 -18.04
N GLU A 253 9.12 -3.60 -16.97
CA GLU A 253 9.04 -4.09 -15.59
C GLU A 253 7.60 -4.35 -15.14
N ILE A 254 6.63 -3.54 -15.55
CA ILE A 254 5.21 -3.80 -15.30
C ILE A 254 4.82 -5.14 -15.94
N ALA A 255 5.19 -5.38 -17.20
CA ALA A 255 4.86 -6.61 -17.89
C ALA A 255 5.56 -7.82 -17.24
N SER A 256 6.86 -7.70 -16.95
CA SER A 256 7.65 -8.71 -16.25
C SER A 256 7.04 -9.07 -14.89
N PHE A 257 6.72 -8.06 -14.08
CA PHE A 257 6.08 -8.25 -12.78
C PHE A 257 4.72 -8.93 -12.88
N MET A 258 3.86 -8.53 -13.83
CA MET A 258 2.55 -9.13 -14.01
C MET A 258 2.63 -10.59 -14.48
N ASN A 259 3.63 -10.93 -15.31
CA ASN A 259 3.89 -12.32 -15.70
C ASN A 259 4.34 -13.14 -14.48
N ASN A 260 5.31 -12.64 -13.70
CA ASN A 260 5.77 -13.30 -12.48
C ASN A 260 4.63 -13.47 -11.46
N LEU A 261 3.76 -12.47 -11.32
CA LEU A 261 2.61 -12.53 -10.42
C LEU A 261 1.56 -13.54 -10.89
N ASN A 262 1.30 -13.63 -12.20
CA ASN A 262 0.43 -14.65 -12.77
C ASN A 262 0.98 -16.05 -12.48
N ASP A 263 2.26 -16.27 -12.73
CA ASP A 263 2.92 -17.55 -12.48
C ASP A 263 2.91 -17.88 -10.97
N TYR A 264 3.17 -16.90 -10.10
CA TYR A 264 3.07 -17.06 -8.65
C TYR A 264 1.64 -17.39 -8.17
N PHE A 265 0.60 -16.87 -8.83
CA PHE A 265 -0.78 -17.18 -8.44
C PHE A 265 -1.24 -18.54 -8.94
N PHE A 266 -0.91 -18.91 -10.18
CA PHE A 266 -1.55 -20.04 -10.85
C PHE A 266 -0.63 -21.25 -11.08
N ALA A 267 0.67 -21.03 -11.27
CA ALA A 267 1.63 -22.09 -11.53
C ALA A 267 2.42 -22.49 -10.27
N SER A 268 2.66 -21.53 -9.37
CA SER A 268 3.33 -21.81 -8.09
C SER A 268 2.33 -22.24 -7.01
N ASN A 269 2.78 -23.10 -6.11
CA ASN A 269 2.05 -23.46 -4.89
C ASN A 269 2.36 -22.51 -3.71
N GLN A 270 2.97 -21.36 -3.98
CA GLN A 270 3.47 -20.45 -2.95
C GLN A 270 2.47 -19.35 -2.59
N PHE A 271 1.52 -19.02 -3.46
CA PHE A 271 0.45 -18.07 -3.11
C PHE A 271 -0.52 -18.72 -2.12
N THR A 272 -0.59 -18.18 -0.90
CA THR A 272 -1.31 -18.80 0.22
C THR A 272 -2.54 -18.03 0.68
N PHE A 273 -2.75 -16.78 0.24
CA PHE A 273 -3.90 -15.99 0.66
C PHE A 273 -5.24 -16.66 0.31
N ILE A 274 -5.36 -17.17 -0.91
CA ILE A 274 -6.55 -17.85 -1.44
C ILE A 274 -6.13 -18.96 -2.39
N ASN A 275 -6.79 -20.11 -2.31
CA ASN A 275 -6.56 -21.27 -3.15
C ASN A 275 -7.47 -21.30 -4.38
N SER A 276 -8.71 -20.79 -4.30
CA SER A 276 -9.65 -20.83 -5.42
C SER A 276 -9.16 -20.03 -6.64
N THR A 277 -9.33 -20.62 -7.81
CA THR A 277 -9.12 -19.94 -9.11
C THR A 277 -9.95 -18.67 -9.20
N THR A 278 -11.19 -18.69 -8.70
CA THR A 278 -12.08 -17.51 -8.67
C THR A 278 -11.43 -16.32 -7.97
N GLY A 279 -10.87 -16.52 -6.78
CA GLY A 279 -10.26 -15.43 -6.02
C GLY A 279 -8.93 -14.97 -6.60
N LYS A 280 -8.09 -15.91 -7.08
CA LYS A 280 -6.84 -15.59 -7.79
C LYS A 280 -7.10 -14.72 -9.01
N THR A 281 -8.06 -15.10 -9.86
CA THR A 281 -8.48 -14.32 -11.03
C THR A 281 -9.05 -12.97 -10.61
N TYR A 282 -9.90 -12.91 -9.57
CA TYR A 282 -10.44 -11.65 -9.07
C TYR A 282 -9.34 -10.67 -8.67
N ILE A 283 -8.32 -11.12 -7.95
CA ILE A 283 -7.22 -10.27 -7.49
C ILE A 283 -6.39 -9.78 -8.69
N LEU A 284 -5.96 -10.71 -9.56
CA LEU A 284 -5.14 -10.37 -10.73
C LEU A 284 -5.86 -9.39 -11.65
N ASP A 285 -7.12 -9.66 -11.99
CA ASP A 285 -7.94 -8.80 -12.86
C ASP A 285 -8.07 -7.38 -12.29
N ARG A 286 -8.24 -7.27 -10.97
CA ARG A 286 -8.35 -5.99 -10.28
C ARG A 286 -7.04 -5.24 -10.27
N LEU A 287 -5.92 -5.93 -10.01
CA LEU A 287 -4.59 -5.34 -10.06
C LEU A 287 -4.29 -4.80 -11.46
N ILE A 288 -4.43 -5.63 -12.50
CA ILE A 288 -4.23 -5.22 -13.89
C ILE A 288 -5.08 -3.99 -14.22
N LYS A 289 -6.39 -4.05 -13.95
CA LYS A 289 -7.30 -2.93 -14.23
C LYS A 289 -6.88 -1.64 -13.53
N LYS A 290 -6.42 -1.72 -12.27
CA LYS A 290 -5.99 -0.56 -11.50
C LYS A 290 -4.65 -0.03 -11.97
N THR A 291 -3.69 -0.90 -12.27
CA THR A 291 -2.40 -0.53 -12.87
C THR A 291 -2.62 0.20 -14.19
N MET A 292 -3.38 -0.35 -15.13
CA MET A 292 -3.67 0.33 -16.41
C MET A 292 -4.38 1.67 -16.20
N GLN A 293 -5.29 1.75 -15.22
CA GLN A 293 -5.95 3.01 -14.87
C GLN A 293 -4.95 4.09 -14.39
N PHE A 294 -3.96 3.73 -13.58
CA PHE A 294 -2.97 4.70 -13.10
C PHE A 294 -1.95 5.05 -14.18
N VAL A 295 -1.49 4.08 -14.97
CA VAL A 295 -0.65 4.31 -16.17
C VAL A 295 -1.30 5.37 -17.07
N PHE A 296 -2.57 5.19 -17.44
CA PHE A 296 -3.29 6.18 -18.23
C PHE A 296 -3.36 7.56 -17.54
N LYS A 297 -3.67 7.59 -16.24
CA LYS A 297 -3.78 8.85 -15.47
C LYS A 297 -2.47 9.64 -15.39
N HIS A 298 -1.32 8.98 -15.33
CA HIS A 298 -0.02 9.66 -15.31
C HIS A 298 0.18 10.52 -16.56
N HIS A 299 -0.30 10.06 -17.72
CA HIS A 299 -0.19 10.78 -18.99
C HIS A 299 -1.41 11.63 -19.34
N ALA A 300 -2.56 11.43 -18.67
CA ALA A 300 -3.85 12.01 -19.05
C ALA A 300 -3.94 13.55 -19.04
N LYS A 301 -2.98 14.25 -18.41
CA LYS A 301 -2.92 15.73 -18.41
C LYS A 301 -1.99 16.31 -19.45
N ILE A 302 -1.00 15.54 -19.91
CA ILE A 302 0.07 16.02 -20.79
C ILE A 302 -0.19 15.50 -22.21
N GLN A 303 -0.19 14.18 -22.37
CA GLN A 303 -0.34 13.52 -23.66
C GLN A 303 -1.04 12.16 -23.49
N PRO A 304 -2.40 12.12 -23.50
CA PRO A 304 -3.16 10.90 -23.26
C PRO A 304 -2.83 9.73 -24.20
N LYS A 305 -2.42 10.04 -25.44
CA LYS A 305 -1.98 9.04 -26.44
C LYS A 305 -0.79 8.22 -25.94
N ASP A 306 0.09 8.79 -25.13
CA ASP A 306 1.26 8.09 -24.60
C ASP A 306 0.84 7.06 -23.55
N GLY A 307 -0.14 7.37 -22.71
CA GLY A 307 -0.70 6.40 -21.77
C GLY A 307 -1.37 5.22 -22.48
N VAL A 308 -2.11 5.48 -23.57
CA VAL A 308 -2.69 4.41 -24.40
C VAL A 308 -1.61 3.56 -25.06
N LYS A 309 -0.55 4.20 -25.60
CA LYS A 309 0.60 3.51 -26.19
C LYS A 309 1.29 2.62 -25.16
N GLN A 310 1.58 3.14 -23.98
CA GLN A 310 2.24 2.40 -22.90
C GLN A 310 1.41 1.18 -22.46
N ILE A 311 0.10 1.34 -22.27
CA ILE A 311 -0.79 0.21 -21.93
C ILE A 311 -0.74 -0.85 -23.03
N ARG A 312 -0.81 -0.45 -24.29
CA ARG A 312 -0.71 -1.39 -25.42
C ARG A 312 0.62 -2.15 -25.40
N ASP A 313 1.72 -1.45 -25.12
CA ASP A 313 3.06 -2.04 -25.11
C ASP A 313 3.21 -3.02 -23.92
N ILE A 314 2.66 -2.69 -22.74
CA ILE A 314 2.57 -3.63 -21.60
C ILE A 314 1.79 -4.89 -21.99
N LEU A 315 0.58 -4.73 -22.56
CA LEU A 315 -0.27 -5.87 -22.91
C LEU A 315 0.35 -6.78 -23.98
N ARG A 316 1.17 -6.23 -24.89
CA ARG A 316 1.92 -7.01 -25.89
C ARG A 316 3.02 -7.87 -25.26
N SER A 317 3.57 -7.44 -24.14
CA SER A 317 4.63 -8.15 -23.41
C SER A 317 4.13 -9.11 -22.34
N LEU A 318 2.80 -9.21 -22.14
CA LEU A 318 2.22 -10.22 -21.26
C LEU A 318 2.27 -11.60 -21.92
N ARG A 319 2.56 -12.62 -21.11
CA ARG A 319 2.59 -14.04 -21.50
C ARG A 319 1.24 -14.73 -21.33
N PHE A 320 0.20 -13.98 -20.97
CA PHE A 320 -1.15 -14.46 -20.76
C PHE A 320 -2.18 -13.46 -21.31
N ASP A 321 -3.35 -13.97 -21.69
CA ASP A 321 -4.43 -13.13 -22.19
C ASP A 321 -5.11 -12.36 -21.07
N SER A 322 -5.03 -11.02 -21.14
CA SER A 322 -5.66 -10.14 -20.16
C SER A 322 -6.89 -9.43 -20.73
N SER A 323 -8.06 -10.07 -20.61
CA SER A 323 -9.35 -9.44 -20.91
C SER A 323 -9.58 -8.12 -20.14
N PRO A 324 -9.27 -8.01 -18.83
CA PRO A 324 -9.39 -6.74 -18.10
C PRO A 324 -8.45 -5.65 -18.62
N GLY A 325 -7.21 -6.02 -18.97
CA GLY A 325 -6.23 -5.11 -19.54
C GLY A 325 -6.66 -4.58 -20.90
N GLN A 326 -7.08 -5.47 -21.80
CA GLN A 326 -7.65 -5.11 -23.11
C GLN A 326 -8.90 -4.24 -22.96
N ALA A 327 -9.81 -4.58 -22.04
CA ALA A 327 -10.99 -3.76 -21.75
C ALA A 327 -10.61 -2.34 -21.29
N SER A 328 -9.56 -2.20 -20.47
CA SER A 328 -9.01 -0.89 -20.06
C SER A 328 -8.40 -0.13 -21.24
N LEU A 329 -7.63 -0.80 -22.09
CA LEU A 329 -7.05 -0.18 -23.29
C LEU A 329 -8.14 0.40 -24.20
N PHE A 330 -9.15 -0.41 -24.54
CA PHE A 330 -10.27 0.04 -25.36
C PHE A 330 -11.11 1.12 -24.67
N GLU A 331 -11.32 1.03 -23.36
CA GLU A 331 -11.99 2.09 -22.58
C GLU A 331 -11.26 3.43 -22.77
N PHE A 332 -9.92 3.46 -22.68
CA PHE A 332 -9.15 4.69 -22.78
C PHE A 332 -9.00 5.23 -24.21
N ILE A 333 -8.89 4.35 -25.22
CA ILE A 333 -8.95 4.76 -26.64
C ILE A 333 -10.26 5.51 -26.92
N VAL A 334 -11.38 4.92 -26.49
CA VAL A 334 -12.72 5.46 -26.76
C VAL A 334 -13.03 6.66 -25.88
N HIS A 335 -12.48 6.71 -24.66
CA HIS A 335 -12.59 7.87 -23.78
C HIS A 335 -12.01 9.14 -24.41
N GLU A 336 -10.90 9.01 -25.14
CA GLU A 336 -10.23 10.12 -25.83
C GLU A 336 -10.87 10.41 -27.20
N ASN A 337 -11.20 9.38 -27.98
CA ASN A 337 -11.91 9.52 -29.25
C ASN A 337 -13.13 8.58 -29.33
N PRO A 338 -14.34 9.08 -29.02
CA PRO A 338 -15.57 8.26 -28.99
C PRO A 338 -15.97 7.66 -30.34
N ALA A 339 -15.58 8.29 -31.45
CA ALA A 339 -15.86 7.77 -32.79
C ALA A 339 -15.19 6.39 -33.00
N MET A 340 -14.05 6.15 -32.35
CA MET A 340 -13.36 4.86 -32.39
C MET A 340 -14.24 3.70 -31.94
N ALA A 341 -15.24 3.91 -31.09
CA ALA A 341 -16.15 2.85 -30.67
C ALA A 341 -16.82 2.16 -31.87
N PHE A 342 -17.21 2.94 -32.88
CA PHE A 342 -17.85 2.43 -34.09
C PHE A 342 -16.84 1.81 -35.06
N GLU A 343 -15.67 2.43 -35.22
CA GLU A 343 -14.58 1.87 -36.02
C GLU A 343 -14.13 0.50 -35.49
N ILE A 344 -14.03 0.35 -34.16
CA ILE A 344 -13.71 -0.93 -33.52
C ILE A 344 -14.77 -1.98 -33.88
N LEU A 345 -16.06 -1.69 -33.75
CA LEU A 345 -17.11 -2.64 -34.13
C LEU A 345 -17.01 -3.06 -35.60
N ASN A 346 -16.79 -2.10 -36.50
CA ASN A 346 -16.66 -2.35 -37.93
C ASN A 346 -15.42 -3.20 -38.25
N ASN A 347 -14.29 -2.91 -37.62
CA ASN A 347 -13.03 -3.63 -37.82
C ASN A 347 -13.13 -5.10 -37.36
N TYR A 348 -13.90 -5.37 -36.30
CA TYR A 348 -14.07 -6.73 -35.76
C TYR A 348 -15.38 -7.42 -36.19
N LYS A 349 -16.12 -6.88 -37.17
CA LYS A 349 -17.42 -7.44 -37.60
C LYS A 349 -17.34 -8.90 -38.09
N THR A 350 -16.21 -9.30 -38.67
CA THR A 350 -15.93 -10.66 -39.14
C THR A 350 -15.33 -11.56 -38.06
N LYS A 351 -14.67 -10.98 -37.04
CA LYS A 351 -14.01 -11.70 -35.92
C LYS A 351 -14.64 -11.31 -34.58
N LYS A 352 -15.95 -11.53 -34.44
CA LYS A 352 -16.74 -11.11 -33.27
C LYS A 352 -16.27 -11.70 -31.94
N SER A 353 -15.66 -12.89 -31.97
CA SER A 353 -15.13 -13.58 -30.79
C SER A 353 -14.02 -12.81 -30.08
N VAL A 354 -13.33 -11.89 -30.77
CA VAL A 354 -12.31 -11.02 -30.17
C VAL A 354 -12.94 -10.02 -29.20
N LEU A 355 -14.11 -9.46 -29.54
CA LEU A 355 -14.82 -8.50 -28.69
C LEU A 355 -15.71 -9.23 -27.68
N VAL A 356 -15.07 -9.97 -26.77
CA VAL A 356 -15.74 -10.59 -25.62
C VAL A 356 -16.42 -9.55 -24.73
N ASN A 357 -17.38 -9.98 -23.92
CA ASN A 357 -18.21 -9.07 -23.12
C ASN A 357 -17.39 -8.08 -22.26
N PRO A 358 -16.30 -8.46 -21.57
CA PRO A 358 -15.47 -7.50 -20.83
C PRO A 358 -14.91 -6.35 -21.69
N ILE A 359 -14.51 -6.63 -22.93
CA ILE A 359 -13.96 -5.65 -23.87
C ILE A 359 -15.07 -4.74 -24.38
N MET A 360 -16.20 -5.32 -24.78
CA MET A 360 -17.39 -4.56 -25.18
C MET A 360 -17.85 -3.61 -24.06
N GLU A 361 -17.82 -4.06 -22.81
CA GLU A 361 -18.08 -3.17 -21.67
C GLU A 361 -17.03 -2.07 -21.52
N GLY A 362 -15.76 -2.36 -21.80
CA GLY A 362 -14.68 -1.36 -21.81
C GLY A 362 -14.96 -0.24 -22.80
N ILE A 363 -15.26 -0.59 -24.05
CA ILE A 363 -15.66 0.35 -25.12
C ILE A 363 -16.86 1.18 -24.67
N ALA A 364 -17.90 0.52 -24.17
CA ALA A 364 -19.14 1.16 -23.75
C ALA A 364 -18.94 2.11 -22.55
N ARG A 365 -18.06 1.75 -21.59
CA ARG A 365 -17.62 2.65 -20.52
C ARG A 365 -16.84 3.86 -21.06
N GLY A 366 -15.99 3.65 -22.06
CA GLY A 366 -15.26 4.71 -22.75
C GLY A 366 -16.21 5.77 -23.30
N VAL A 367 -17.25 5.34 -24.03
CA VAL A 367 -18.29 6.24 -24.58
C VAL A 367 -18.97 7.04 -23.46
N LEU A 368 -19.43 6.36 -22.40
CA LEU A 368 -20.13 7.01 -21.28
C LEU A 368 -19.24 7.90 -20.40
N ARG A 369 -17.91 7.83 -20.55
CA ARG A 369 -16.95 8.65 -19.80
C ARG A 369 -16.24 9.68 -20.66
N ALA A 370 -16.46 9.68 -21.97
CA ALA A 370 -15.75 10.51 -22.93
C ALA A 370 -15.75 11.99 -22.55
N LYS A 371 -14.56 12.59 -22.39
CA LYS A 371 -14.43 13.99 -21.96
C LYS A 371 -14.94 14.99 -23.00
N THR A 372 -14.81 14.64 -24.28
CA THR A 372 -15.19 15.48 -25.43
C THR A 372 -16.70 15.56 -25.65
N LEU A 373 -17.49 14.69 -25.03
CA LEU A 373 -18.95 14.64 -25.18
C LEU A 373 -19.65 15.22 -23.95
N THR A 374 -20.72 15.98 -24.17
CA THR A 374 -21.66 16.38 -23.11
C THR A 374 -22.40 15.16 -22.54
N PRO A 375 -22.99 15.22 -21.32
CA PRO A 375 -23.76 14.11 -20.77
C PRO A 375 -24.85 13.57 -21.71
N TYR A 376 -25.57 14.45 -22.42
CA TYR A 376 -26.57 14.05 -23.42
C TYR A 376 -25.93 13.30 -24.60
N GLN A 377 -24.87 13.87 -25.18
CA GLN A 377 -24.15 13.24 -26.29
C GLN A 377 -23.58 11.87 -25.92
N ARG A 378 -23.13 11.67 -24.67
CA ARG A 378 -22.67 10.36 -24.18
C ARG A 378 -23.78 9.32 -24.17
N VAL A 379 -24.97 9.69 -23.70
CA VAL A 379 -26.14 8.79 -23.68
C VAL A 379 -26.55 8.43 -25.11
N MET A 380 -26.67 9.42 -26.00
CA MET A 380 -27.02 9.19 -27.40
C MET A 380 -25.97 8.35 -28.15
N ALA A 381 -24.69 8.65 -27.97
CA ALA A 381 -23.60 7.87 -28.56
C ALA A 381 -23.57 6.44 -28.04
N PHE A 382 -23.86 6.22 -26.76
CA PHE A 382 -23.95 4.91 -26.16
C PHE A 382 -25.12 4.10 -26.72
N GLU A 383 -26.31 4.70 -26.87
CA GLU A 383 -27.45 4.02 -27.48
C GLU A 383 -27.19 3.68 -28.95
N LYS A 384 -26.58 4.60 -29.71
CA LYS A 384 -26.15 4.32 -31.09
C LYS A 384 -25.13 3.19 -31.15
N PHE A 385 -24.15 3.17 -30.25
CA PHE A 385 -23.18 2.08 -30.13
C PHE A 385 -23.85 0.73 -29.86
N ARG A 386 -24.84 0.69 -28.94
CA ARG A 386 -25.61 -0.52 -28.64
C ARG A 386 -26.39 -1.02 -29.84
N GLN A 387 -27.04 -0.11 -30.56
CA GLN A 387 -27.78 -0.44 -31.76
C GLN A 387 -26.85 -1.01 -32.83
N SER A 388 -25.74 -0.34 -33.14
CA SER A 388 -24.77 -0.83 -34.12
C SER A 388 -24.17 -2.17 -33.73
N ALA A 389 -23.85 -2.38 -32.44
CA ALA A 389 -23.36 -3.68 -31.96
C ALA A 389 -24.40 -4.80 -32.19
N LYS A 390 -25.69 -4.51 -31.96
CA LYS A 390 -26.79 -5.46 -32.20
C LYS A 390 -26.96 -5.75 -33.69
N GLU A 391 -26.98 -4.72 -34.53
CA GLU A 391 -27.12 -4.83 -35.99
C GLU A 391 -25.98 -5.63 -36.62
N LEU A 392 -24.75 -5.42 -36.14
CA LEU A 392 -23.59 -6.19 -36.57
C LEU A 392 -23.55 -7.60 -35.98
N GLY A 393 -24.47 -7.98 -35.08
CA GLY A 393 -24.61 -9.33 -34.52
C GLY A 393 -23.67 -9.65 -33.35
N PHE A 394 -23.18 -8.64 -32.60
CA PHE A 394 -22.39 -8.87 -31.39
C PHE A 394 -23.29 -9.30 -30.22
N LYS A 395 -22.90 -10.38 -29.52
CA LYS A 395 -23.58 -10.87 -28.31
C LYS A 395 -23.13 -10.08 -27.08
N TYR A 396 -23.50 -8.80 -27.03
CA TYR A 396 -23.13 -7.89 -25.92
C TYR A 396 -24.26 -7.76 -24.90
N GLN A 397 -23.93 -7.93 -23.61
CA GLN A 397 -24.83 -7.67 -22.50
C GLN A 397 -24.21 -6.70 -21.49
N MET A 398 -24.98 -5.67 -21.12
CA MET A 398 -24.57 -4.71 -20.10
C MET A 398 -24.62 -5.36 -18.70
N SER A 399 -23.53 -5.26 -17.94
CA SER A 399 -23.55 -5.56 -16.50
C SER A 399 -24.31 -4.51 -15.70
N ALA A 400 -24.72 -4.89 -14.49
CA ALA A 400 -25.29 -3.98 -13.50
C ALA A 400 -24.46 -2.71 -13.29
N ARG A 401 -23.13 -2.81 -13.28
CA ARG A 401 -22.25 -1.64 -13.10
C ARG A 401 -22.33 -0.65 -14.26
N LEU A 402 -22.43 -1.15 -15.48
CA LEU A 402 -22.57 -0.31 -16.67
C LEU A 402 -23.97 0.31 -16.74
N THR A 403 -25.01 -0.45 -16.37
CA THR A 403 -26.36 0.09 -16.20
C THR A 403 -26.38 1.22 -15.16
N VAL A 404 -25.66 1.07 -14.04
CA VAL A 404 -25.50 2.14 -13.05
C VAL A 404 -24.83 3.37 -13.63
N LEU A 405 -23.78 3.19 -14.43
CA LEU A 405 -23.10 4.31 -15.09
C LEU A 405 -24.03 5.04 -16.06
N LEU A 406 -24.79 4.30 -16.88
CA LEU A 406 -25.77 4.87 -17.81
C LEU A 406 -26.88 5.65 -17.08
N GLY A 407 -27.51 5.03 -16.08
CA GLY A 407 -28.58 5.67 -15.30
C GLY A 407 -28.10 6.95 -14.61
N ASN A 408 -26.87 6.94 -14.07
CA ASN A 408 -26.27 8.14 -13.49
C ASN A 408 -25.92 9.20 -14.54
N SER A 409 -25.55 8.82 -15.77
CA SER A 409 -25.36 9.77 -16.88
C SER A 409 -26.68 10.43 -17.30
N ILE A 410 -27.78 9.68 -17.33
CA ILE A 410 -29.13 10.20 -17.62
C ILE A 410 -29.60 11.15 -16.50
N LEU A 411 -29.32 10.82 -15.24
CA LEU A 411 -29.65 11.70 -14.12
C LEU A 411 -28.97 13.07 -14.18
N LYS A 412 -27.78 13.15 -14.79
CA LYS A 412 -27.01 14.38 -14.97
C LYS A 412 -27.48 15.25 -16.13
N LEU A 413 -28.49 14.81 -16.88
CA LEU A 413 -29.14 15.67 -17.88
C LEU A 413 -29.91 16.76 -17.11
N GLU A 414 -29.39 17.99 -17.14
CA GLU A 414 -30.09 19.21 -16.73
C GLU A 414 -31.24 19.50 -17.70
N ASN A 415 -32.30 20.17 -17.25
CA ASN A 415 -33.59 20.39 -17.93
C ASN A 415 -33.48 20.65 -19.43
N ILE A 416 -33.36 19.58 -20.22
CA ILE A 416 -33.56 19.61 -21.66
C ILE A 416 -35.07 19.81 -21.81
N SER A 417 -35.43 20.96 -22.35
CA SER A 417 -36.77 21.42 -22.64
C SER A 417 -37.68 20.25 -23.08
N ARG A 418 -38.73 19.98 -22.30
CA ARG A 418 -39.77 18.95 -22.52
C ARG A 418 -39.28 17.49 -22.54
N ASN A 419 -39.25 16.86 -21.36
CA ASN A 419 -39.46 15.41 -21.16
C ASN A 419 -38.53 14.34 -21.80
N PRO A 420 -37.22 14.55 -22.05
CA PRO A 420 -36.36 13.44 -22.50
C PRO A 420 -35.87 12.53 -21.36
N LYS A 421 -35.90 12.99 -20.11
CA LYS A 421 -35.29 12.29 -18.97
C LYS A 421 -36.08 11.06 -18.52
N SER A 422 -37.41 11.15 -18.45
CA SER A 422 -38.30 10.05 -18.09
C SER A 422 -38.24 8.91 -19.12
N ASN A 423 -38.33 9.27 -20.41
CA ASN A 423 -38.28 8.34 -21.55
C ASN A 423 -36.97 7.56 -21.62
N LEU A 424 -35.84 8.16 -21.21
CA LEU A 424 -34.54 7.48 -21.19
C LEU A 424 -34.32 6.67 -19.90
N LEU A 425 -34.83 7.14 -18.75
CA LEU A 425 -34.54 6.53 -17.46
C LEU A 425 -35.43 5.31 -17.16
N GLN A 426 -36.69 5.31 -17.60
CA GLN A 426 -37.62 4.21 -17.34
C GLN A 426 -37.16 2.85 -17.94
N PRO A 427 -36.69 2.77 -19.20
CA PRO A 427 -36.10 1.53 -19.73
C PRO A 427 -34.86 1.07 -18.95
N VAL A 428 -34.05 2.01 -18.47
CA VAL A 428 -32.83 1.71 -17.70
C VAL A 428 -33.16 1.18 -16.31
N ILE A 429 -34.22 1.67 -15.67
CA ILE A 429 -34.74 1.14 -14.40
C ILE A 429 -35.20 -0.31 -14.59
N GLN A 430 -36.04 -0.57 -15.59
CA GLN A 430 -36.55 -1.92 -15.86
C GLN A 430 -35.41 -2.90 -16.14
N TYR A 431 -34.46 -2.49 -16.98
CA TYR A 431 -33.26 -3.29 -17.24
C TYR A 431 -32.42 -3.48 -15.98
N GLY A 432 -32.26 -2.44 -15.16
CA GLY A 432 -31.51 -2.47 -13.90
C GLY A 432 -32.06 -3.50 -12.90
N ILE A 433 -33.38 -3.62 -12.79
CA ILE A 433 -34.04 -4.63 -11.96
C ILE A 433 -33.64 -6.04 -12.44
N THR A 434 -33.78 -6.31 -13.74
CA THR A 434 -33.44 -7.63 -14.32
C THR A 434 -31.95 -7.99 -14.20
N LYS A 435 -31.06 -6.99 -14.12
CA LYS A 435 -29.61 -7.20 -13.97
C LYS A 435 -29.12 -7.15 -12.52
N GLY A 436 -30.01 -7.01 -11.53
CA GLY A 436 -29.65 -7.00 -10.11
C GLY A 436 -28.92 -5.73 -9.66
N VAL A 437 -29.26 -4.57 -10.23
CA VAL A 437 -28.82 -3.27 -9.70
C VAL A 437 -29.39 -3.09 -8.28
N PRO A 438 -28.59 -2.64 -7.30
CA PRO A 438 -29.06 -2.47 -5.91
C PRO A 438 -30.33 -1.63 -5.80
N HIS A 439 -31.28 -2.09 -4.98
CA HIS A 439 -32.59 -1.46 -4.82
C HIS A 439 -32.50 0.02 -4.40
N ALA A 440 -31.53 0.38 -3.55
CA ALA A 440 -31.29 1.77 -3.16
C ALA A 440 -30.97 2.68 -4.35
N ILE A 441 -30.25 2.17 -5.36
CA ILE A 441 -29.93 2.90 -6.59
C ILE A 441 -31.18 3.02 -7.48
N ILE A 442 -31.93 1.91 -7.65
CA ILE A 442 -33.19 1.92 -8.40
C ILE A 442 -34.17 2.93 -7.80
N LYS A 443 -34.37 2.92 -6.47
CA LYS A 443 -35.23 3.86 -5.76
C LYS A 443 -34.79 5.32 -5.97
N LYS A 444 -33.49 5.59 -6.03
CA LYS A 444 -32.95 6.92 -6.34
C LYS A 444 -33.32 7.37 -7.74
N TRP A 445 -33.27 6.47 -8.74
CA TRP A 445 -33.66 6.77 -10.11
C TRP A 445 -35.17 6.98 -10.24
N SER A 446 -35.97 6.13 -9.59
CA SER A 446 -37.44 6.24 -9.62
C SER A 446 -37.94 7.56 -9.04
N LYS A 447 -37.30 8.09 -7.98
CA LYS A 447 -37.62 9.42 -7.42
C LYS A 447 -37.37 10.59 -8.38
N ALA A 448 -36.59 10.39 -9.43
CA ALA A 448 -36.28 11.41 -10.43
C ALA A 448 -37.22 11.34 -11.65
N LEU A 449 -38.16 10.39 -11.66
CA LEU A 449 -39.27 10.36 -12.60
C LEU A 449 -40.39 11.27 -12.06
N PRO A 450 -41.07 12.05 -12.93
CA PRO A 450 -42.20 12.90 -12.56
C PRO A 450 -43.43 12.10 -12.11
#